data_AF-A0A1Y3TP11-F1
#
_entry.id   AF-A0A1Y3TP11-F1
#
_cell.length_a   1.000
_cell.length_b   1.000
_cell.length_c   1.000
_cell.angle_alpha   90.00
_cell.angle_beta   90.00
_cell.angle_gamma   90.00
#
_symmetry.space_group_name_H-M   'P 1'
#
loop_
_entity.id
_entity.type
_entity.pdbx_description
1 polymer ?
#
loop_
_entity_poly.entity_id
_entity_poly.type
_entity_poly.pdbx_seq_one_letter_code
_entity_poly.pdbx_strand_id
1 'polypeptide(L)'
;MLDCKELVTHVYKKYDSTTRQNILVSEIIKNASWFRTQQSSINNTTVEAKDIIKVRISLESIENIPEISKGDIMIRGKADIDNLSYGQIREEYLDSFTVGTVTYNLNSLPYSRHIRCEGN
;
A
#
# COMPACT_ATOMS: atom_id res chain seq x y z
N MET A 1 -9.23 12.79 -14.90
CA MET A 1 -9.68 12.11 -13.67
C MET A 1 -8.75 10.93 -13.46
N LEU A 2 -8.28 10.67 -12.24
CA LEU A 2 -7.47 9.50 -11.95
C LEU A 2 -8.35 8.25 -12.10
N ASP A 3 -7.95 7.25 -12.89
CA ASP A 3 -8.72 6.01 -13.07
C ASP A 3 -8.50 5.06 -11.89
N CYS A 4 -8.99 5.45 -10.72
CA CYS A 4 -8.86 4.72 -9.47
C CYS A 4 -10.17 4.00 -9.15
N LYS A 5 -10.30 2.74 -9.57
CA LYS A 5 -11.52 1.93 -9.43
C LYS A 5 -11.34 0.68 -8.57
N GLU A 6 -10.10 0.38 -8.18
CA GLU A 6 -9.79 -0.80 -7.40
C GLU A 6 -9.96 -0.52 -5.91
N LEU A 7 -10.06 -1.60 -5.12
CA LEU A 7 -9.88 -1.52 -3.68
C LEU A 7 -8.56 -2.18 -3.29
N VAL A 8 -7.97 -1.67 -2.22
CA VAL A 8 -6.78 -2.22 -1.59
C VAL A 8 -7.03 -2.33 -0.09
N THR A 9 -6.43 -3.35 0.52
CA THR A 9 -6.40 -3.49 1.97
C THR A 9 -5.08 -2.95 2.47
N HIS A 10 -5.14 -1.94 3.32
CA HIS A 10 -3.99 -1.36 4.00
C HIS A 10 -3.83 -2.01 5.36
N VAL A 11 -2.65 -2.55 5.64
CA VAL A 11 -2.31 -3.26 6.87
C VAL A 11 -1.18 -2.54 7.58
N TYR A 12 -1.42 -2.15 8.83
CA TYR A 12 -0.47 -1.38 9.63
C TYR A 12 -0.46 -1.84 11.08
N LYS A 13 0.61 -1.46 11.80
CA LYS A 13 0.70 -1.71 13.24
C LYS A 13 -0.01 -0.61 14.00
N LYS A 14 -0.88 -0.99 14.92
CA LYS A 14 -1.49 -0.08 15.88
C LYS A 14 -1.16 -0.53 17.28
N TYR A 15 -0.72 0.41 18.11
CA TYR A 15 -0.50 0.14 19.52
C TYR A 15 -1.86 -0.04 20.23
N ASP A 16 -2.06 -1.19 20.85
CA ASP A 16 -3.18 -1.44 21.74
C ASP A 16 -2.75 -1.19 23.19
N SER A 17 -3.35 -0.17 23.81
CA SER A 17 -3.07 0.22 25.19
C SER A 17 -3.53 -0.82 26.22
N THR A 18 -4.51 -1.67 25.86
CA THR A 18 -5.09 -2.69 26.74
C THR A 18 -4.11 -3.84 26.93
N THR A 19 -3.62 -4.40 25.82
CA THR A 19 -2.66 -5.50 25.80
C THR A 19 -1.21 -5.04 25.90
N ARG A 20 -0.96 -3.72 25.76
CA ARG A 20 0.37 -3.08 25.68
C ARG A 20 1.24 -3.65 24.56
N GLN A 21 0.61 -4.11 23.49
CA GLN A 21 1.27 -4.74 22.35
C GLN A 21 0.88 -4.03 21.06
N ASN A 22 1.76 -4.12 20.05
CA ASN A 22 1.40 -3.70 18.70
C ASN A 22 0.62 -4.82 18.05
N ILE A 23 -0.62 -4.53 17.67
CA ILE A 23 -1.46 -5.44 16.90
C ILE A 23 -1.45 -5.01 15.44
N LEU A 24 -1.63 -5.97 14.55
CA LEU A 24 -1.89 -5.70 13.15
C LEU A 24 -3.37 -5.37 12.99
N VAL A 25 -3.63 -4.29 12.27
CA VAL A 25 -4.99 -3.89 11.90
C VAL A 25 -5.03 -3.67 10.40
N SER A 26 -6.20 -3.88 9.81
CA SER A 26 -6.45 -3.61 8.40
C SER A 26 -7.57 -2.61 8.21
N GLU A 27 -7.46 -1.84 7.13
CA GLU A 27 -8.55 -1.01 6.63
C GLU A 27 -8.69 -1.18 5.12
N ILE A 28 -9.93 -1.05 4.64
CA ILE A 28 -10.22 -1.10 3.22
C ILE A 28 -10.16 0.32 2.66
N ILE A 29 -9.26 0.54 1.71
CA ILE A 29 -9.16 1.77 0.96
C ILE A 29 -9.81 1.57 -0.41
N LYS A 30 -10.83 2.38 -0.69
CA LYS A 30 -11.50 2.43 -2.00
C LYS A 30 -10.81 3.45 -2.90
N ASN A 31 -11.14 3.41 -4.19
CA ASN A 31 -10.64 4.36 -5.19
C ASN A 31 -9.11 4.34 -5.26
N ALA A 32 -8.55 3.14 -5.44
CA ALA A 32 -7.14 2.93 -5.70
C ALA A 32 -6.89 2.52 -7.17
N SER A 33 -5.65 2.69 -7.61
CA SER A 33 -5.11 2.07 -8.83
C SER A 33 -3.84 1.32 -8.47
N TRP A 34 -3.72 0.08 -8.94
CA TRP A 34 -2.57 -0.79 -8.75
C TRP A 34 -1.76 -0.91 -10.05
N PHE A 35 -0.49 -0.55 -10.01
CA PHE A 35 0.41 -0.67 -11.15
C PHE A 35 1.61 -1.51 -10.75
N ARG A 36 1.84 -2.63 -11.45
CA ARG A 36 3.07 -3.41 -11.34
C ARG A 36 3.99 -3.04 -12.51
N THR A 37 5.23 -2.68 -12.21
CA THR A 37 6.25 -2.38 -13.21
C THR A 37 7.48 -3.21 -12.91
N GLN A 38 7.87 -4.06 -13.86
CA GLN A 38 9.14 -4.78 -13.79
C GLN A 38 10.26 -3.80 -14.15
N GLN A 39 11.16 -3.54 -13.20
CA GLN A 39 12.34 -2.73 -13.43
C GLN A 39 13.57 -3.63 -13.48
N SER A 40 14.24 -3.63 -14.62
CA SER A 40 15.54 -4.29 -14.78
C SER A 40 16.65 -3.26 -14.75
N SER A 41 17.64 -3.47 -13.89
CA SER A 41 18.90 -2.73 -13.92
C SER A 41 20.02 -3.65 -14.37
N ILE A 42 20.94 -3.12 -15.19
CA ILE A 42 22.16 -3.81 -15.59
C ILE A 42 23.28 -3.18 -14.80
N ASN A 43 23.94 -3.97 -13.95
CA ASN A 43 25.11 -3.53 -13.19
C ASN A 43 26.30 -4.40 -13.57
N ASN A 44 27.19 -3.85 -14.41
CA ASN A 44 28.45 -4.39 -14.94
C ASN A 44 28.41 -5.82 -15.54
N THR A 45 28.06 -6.84 -14.76
CA THR A 45 28.04 -8.26 -15.13
C THR A 45 26.73 -8.99 -14.76
N THR A 46 25.81 -8.35 -14.04
CA THR A 46 24.55 -8.95 -13.57
C THR A 46 23.33 -8.11 -13.95
N VAL A 47 22.27 -8.80 -14.37
CA VAL A 47 20.93 -8.20 -14.57
C VAL A 47 20.14 -8.44 -13.29
N GLU A 48 19.79 -7.37 -12.59
CA GLU A 48 18.87 -7.44 -11.46
C GLU A 48 17.47 -7.04 -11.96
N ALA A 49 16.51 -7.96 -11.86
CA ALA A 49 15.11 -7.68 -12.13
C ALA A 49 14.35 -7.56 -10.81
N LYS A 50 13.60 -6.47 -10.65
CA LYS A 50 12.77 -6.23 -9.46
C LYS A 50 11.39 -5.74 -9.89
N ASP A 51 10.35 -6.35 -9.32
CA ASP A 51 8.99 -5.85 -9.48
C ASP A 51 8.77 -4.70 -8.50
N ILE A 52 8.42 -3.53 -9.04
CA ILE A 52 7.99 -2.38 -8.27
C ILE A 52 6.48 -2.26 -8.41
N ILE A 53 5.79 -2.28 -7.27
CA ILE A 53 4.35 -2.03 -7.20
C ILE A 53 4.14 -0.57 -6.80
N LYS A 54 3.28 0.12 -7.54
CA LYS A 54 2.86 1.50 -7.31
C LYS A 54 1.35 1.53 -7.13
N VAL A 55 0.92 1.99 -5.96
CA VAL A 55 -0.49 2.20 -5.64
C VAL A 55 -0.77 3.69 -5.59
N ARG A 56 -1.84 4.11 -6.28
CA ARG A 56 -2.34 5.48 -6.23
C ARG A 56 -3.74 5.47 -5.63
N ILE A 57 -3.93 6.21 -4.54
CA ILE A 57 -5.23 6.35 -3.86
C ILE A 57 -5.75 7.74 -4.17
N SER A 58 -6.89 7.84 -4.86
CA SER A 58 -7.55 9.12 -5.08
C SER A 58 -8.13 9.64 -3.77
N LEU A 59 -7.90 10.91 -3.47
CA LEU A 59 -8.49 11.58 -2.30
C LEU A 59 -9.73 12.41 -2.69
N GLU A 60 -10.24 12.24 -3.90
CA GLU A 60 -11.49 12.86 -4.33
C GLU A 60 -12.63 12.37 -3.42
N SER A 61 -13.29 13.31 -2.75
CA SER A 61 -14.42 13.04 -1.85
C SER A 61 -14.11 12.14 -0.64
N ILE A 62 -12.84 12.05 -0.22
CA ILE A 62 -12.45 11.36 1.01
C ILE A 62 -12.35 12.37 2.15
N GLU A 63 -13.15 12.19 3.21
CA GLU A 63 -13.12 13.02 4.42
C GLU A 63 -11.93 12.67 5.33
N ASN A 64 -11.62 11.37 5.47
CA ASN A 64 -10.53 10.87 6.30
C ASN A 64 -9.39 10.33 5.44
N ILE A 65 -8.31 11.10 5.34
CA ILE A 65 -7.12 10.70 4.59
C ILE A 65 -6.44 9.54 5.34
N PRO A 66 -6.24 8.36 4.73
CA PRO A 66 -5.58 7.25 5.39
C PRO A 66 -4.12 7.59 5.67
N GLU A 67 -3.66 7.25 6.88
CA GLU A 67 -2.29 7.45 7.32
C GLU A 67 -1.46 6.20 6.99
N ILE A 68 -0.68 6.30 5.91
CA ILE A 68 0.17 5.24 5.39
C ILE A 68 1.63 5.57 5.65
N SER A 69 2.37 4.60 6.18
CA SER A 69 3.76 4.71 6.59
C SER A 69 4.66 3.69 5.90
N LYS A 70 5.97 3.98 5.91
CA LYS A 70 6.97 3.01 5.45
C LYS A 70 6.97 1.79 6.36
N GLY A 71 6.91 0.60 5.77
CA GLY A 71 6.83 -0.68 6.48
C GLY A 71 5.42 -1.25 6.61
N ASP A 72 4.39 -0.47 6.26
CA ASP A 72 3.02 -0.99 6.14
C ASP A 72 2.91 -1.95 4.95
N ILE A 73 1.88 -2.81 4.96
CA ILE A 73 1.58 -3.70 3.84
C ILE A 73 0.36 -3.17 3.09
N MET A 74 0.43 -3.24 1.77
CA MET A 74 -0.71 -3.05 0.88
C MET A 74 -1.03 -4.36 0.17
N ILE A 75 -2.30 -4.75 0.17
CA ILE A 75 -2.79 -5.95 -0.50
C ILE A 75 -3.80 -5.52 -1.55
N ARG A 76 -3.67 -6.03 -2.77
CA ARG A 76 -4.66 -5.77 -3.81
C ARG A 76 -5.95 -6.52 -3.46
N GLY A 77 -7.08 -5.83 -3.47
CA GLY A 77 -8.36 -6.44 -3.13
C GLY A 77 -8.72 -6.32 -1.66
N LYS A 78 -9.75 -7.09 -1.28
CA LYS A 78 -10.17 -7.26 0.11
C LYS A 78 -9.39 -8.44 0.71
N ALA A 79 -8.78 -8.22 1.85
CA ALA A 79 -8.05 -9.24 2.59
C ALA A 79 -8.54 -9.30 4.04
N ASP A 80 -8.58 -10.51 4.57
CA ASP A 80 -8.77 -10.77 5.99
C ASP A 80 -7.41 -11.16 6.59
N ILE A 81 -6.98 -10.45 7.63
CA ILE A 81 -5.65 -10.62 8.21
C ILE A 81 -5.70 -11.10 9.66
N ASP A 82 -6.88 -11.48 10.15
CA ASP A 82 -7.06 -11.85 11.53
C ASP A 82 -6.12 -13.00 11.92
N ASN A 83 -5.30 -12.76 12.95
CA ASN A 83 -4.28 -13.67 13.46
C ASN A 83 -3.12 -14.00 12.51
N LEU A 84 -2.95 -13.24 11.42
CA LEU A 84 -1.81 -13.40 10.51
C LEU A 84 -0.64 -12.49 10.91
N SER A 85 0.57 -13.03 10.86
CA SER A 85 1.81 -12.25 10.93
C SER A 85 2.18 -11.64 9.57
N TYR A 86 3.09 -10.66 9.55
CA TYR A 86 3.61 -10.07 8.30
C TYR A 86 4.14 -11.12 7.29
N GLY A 87 4.79 -12.17 7.79
CA GLY A 87 5.30 -13.26 6.94
C GLY A 87 4.16 -14.04 6.29
N GLN A 88 3.18 -14.45 7.11
CA GLN A 88 2.02 -15.20 6.64
C GLN A 88 1.16 -14.39 5.67
N ILE A 89 0.98 -13.08 5.92
CA ILE A 89 0.26 -12.20 5.00
C ILE A 89 0.91 -12.20 3.61
N ARG A 90 2.25 -12.16 3.53
CA ARG A 90 2.96 -12.18 2.25
C ARG A 90 2.88 -13.53 1.53
N GLU A 91 2.80 -14.63 2.28
CA GLU A 91 2.64 -15.97 1.72
C GLU A 91 1.21 -16.20 1.21
N GLU A 92 0.21 -15.72 1.95
CA GLU A 92 -1.21 -15.88 1.61
C GLU A 92 -1.65 -14.93 0.49
N TYR A 93 -1.18 -13.68 0.54
CA TYR A 93 -1.54 -12.63 -0.41
C TYR A 93 -0.38 -12.30 -1.35
N LEU A 94 -0.27 -13.08 -2.43
CA LEU A 94 0.81 -12.93 -3.44
C LEU A 94 0.81 -11.58 -4.17
N ASP A 95 -0.33 -10.90 -4.24
CA ASP A 95 -0.43 -9.52 -4.77
C ASP A 95 -0.46 -8.52 -3.61
N SER A 96 0.54 -8.63 -2.74
CA SER A 96 0.84 -7.69 -1.66
C SER A 96 2.26 -7.15 -1.78
N PHE A 97 2.52 -5.98 -1.19
CA PHE A 97 3.87 -5.42 -1.10
C PHE A 97 4.06 -4.64 0.19
N THR A 98 5.32 -4.44 0.58
CA THR A 98 5.66 -3.57 1.71
C THR A 98 5.98 -2.18 1.23
N VAL A 99 5.29 -1.21 1.81
CA VAL A 99 5.43 0.21 1.49
C VAL A 99 6.86 0.66 1.77
N GLY A 100 7.59 0.99 0.71
CA GLY A 100 8.96 1.51 0.78
C GLY A 100 8.99 3.03 0.78
N THR A 101 8.13 3.65 -0.02
CA THR A 101 7.96 5.10 -0.13
C THR A 101 6.49 5.48 -0.17
N VAL A 102 6.17 6.64 0.41
CA VAL A 102 4.84 7.26 0.41
C VAL A 102 4.99 8.73 0.05
N THR A 103 4.04 9.26 -0.71
CA THR A 103 3.96 10.68 -1.04
C THR A 103 2.50 11.13 -1.00
N TYR A 104 2.24 12.18 -0.23
CA TYR A 104 0.92 12.81 -0.11
C TYR A 104 0.83 14.04 -1.00
N ASN A 105 0.07 13.96 -2.08
CA ASN A 105 -0.18 15.10 -2.96
C ASN A 105 -1.49 15.79 -2.54
N LEU A 106 -1.41 16.65 -1.53
CA LEU A 106 -2.57 17.34 -0.94
C LEU A 106 -2.76 18.77 -1.48
N ASN A 107 -1.67 19.40 -1.95
CA ASN A 107 -1.66 20.80 -2.41
C ASN A 107 -2.18 20.99 -3.84
N SER A 108 -2.92 20.01 -4.38
CA SER A 108 -3.48 20.05 -5.73
C SER A 108 -4.98 20.34 -5.69
N LEU A 109 -5.55 20.62 -6.87
CA LEU A 109 -6.99 20.75 -7.04
C LEU A 109 -7.68 19.47 -6.53
N PRO A 110 -8.92 19.55 -5.99
CA PRO A 110 -9.55 18.40 -5.32
C PRO A 110 -9.52 17.09 -6.11
N TYR A 111 -9.74 17.16 -7.43
CA TYR A 111 -9.74 16.01 -8.36
C TYR A 111 -8.35 15.43 -8.69
N SER A 112 -7.27 16.07 -8.25
CA SER A 112 -5.88 15.63 -8.48
C SER A 112 -5.15 15.27 -7.18
N ARG A 113 -5.81 15.44 -6.02
CA ARG A 113 -5.26 15.02 -4.74
C ARG A 113 -5.20 13.50 -4.68
N HIS A 114 -4.03 12.98 -4.31
CA HIS A 114 -3.82 11.54 -4.20
C HIS A 114 -2.69 11.19 -3.26
N ILE A 115 -2.71 9.97 -2.73
CA ILE A 115 -1.56 9.35 -2.09
C ILE A 115 -0.91 8.42 -3.11
N ARG A 116 0.42 8.45 -3.18
CA ARG A 116 1.20 7.48 -3.93
C ARG A 116 2.02 6.65 -2.96
N CYS A 117 1.87 5.33 -3.03
CA CYS A 117 2.66 4.36 -2.29
C CYS A 117 3.44 3.50 -3.28
N GLU A 118 4.70 3.20 -2.98
CA GLU A 118 5.53 2.37 -3.83
C GLU A 118 6.38 1.43 -2.97
N GLY A 119 6.59 0.20 -3.46
CA GLY A 119 7.40 -0.79 -2.77
C GLY A 119 7.52 -2.10 -3.54
N ASN A 120 8.00 -3.12 -2.83
CA ASN A 120 8.28 -4.45 -3.37
C ASN A 120 7.81 -5.53 -2.39
#